data_AF-A0A2V8I0E1-F1
#
_entry.id   AF-A0A2V8I0E1-F1
#
_cell.length_a   1.000
_cell.length_b   1.000
_cell.length_c   1.000
_cell.angle_alpha   90.00
_cell.angle_beta   90.00
_cell.angle_gamma   90.00
#
_symmetry.space_group_name_H-M   'P 1'
#
loop_
_entity.id
_entity.type
_entity.pdbx_description
1 polymer ?
#
loop_
_entity_poly.entity_id
_entity_poly.type
_entity_poly.pdbx_seq_one_letter_code
_entity_poly.pdbx_strand_id
1 'polypeptide(L)'
;MGRQTAAITCSLFAAMPIQAEAVGWMSGRFDVLSATLTIWAAACYVRSNTRNNPIAYPSALMLYALSIISKETGFVLPLLLIAIDVIMFRTRPDKKIIGFVAAGGVLFLYRSFALGGLGGYKSAGISSAVDVTWRTFEGLLIRAPSQLLLGLNWTQPSGIWVVSLAAVMATTFMWLAVSTRPDPRRSALIMFAFIWMVVTAVPAHFLTLIGPGLSNSRILYSPSVGMAMVLGQLIAGMNTARIRNLAAAGLFVFLNLGLLHNLAAWRWTSQLAKDTLEDVTRLAPLPASQTQFVFSNLPDSIRGVFFFRVGLTESIRMAYGRDDISAVRDSDIAIPPNTLNAGPQIRLLWKGDESELLVRQE
;
A
#
# COMPACT_ATOMS: atom_id res chain seq x y z
N MET A 1 7.46 2.29 -30.87
CA MET A 1 7.86 1.48 -29.70
C MET A 1 7.55 2.16 -28.36
N GLY A 2 7.96 3.42 -28.12
CA GLY A 2 7.74 4.09 -26.82
C GLY A 2 6.28 4.11 -26.30
N ARG A 3 5.29 4.40 -27.15
CA ARG A 3 3.86 4.36 -26.76
C ARG A 3 3.37 2.96 -26.37
N GLN A 4 3.81 1.92 -27.08
CA GLN A 4 3.47 0.53 -26.76
C GLN A 4 4.09 0.10 -25.44
N THR A 5 5.37 0.44 -25.21
CA THR A 5 6.04 0.16 -23.94
C THR A 5 5.34 0.84 -22.78
N ALA A 6 4.93 2.12 -22.94
CA ALA A 6 4.17 2.83 -21.92
C ALA A 6 2.82 2.14 -21.64
N ALA A 7 2.08 1.74 -22.68
CA ALA A 7 0.82 1.01 -22.50
C ALA A 7 1.03 -0.32 -21.75
N ILE A 8 2.06 -1.10 -22.12
CA ILE A 8 2.41 -2.35 -21.42
C ILE A 8 2.75 -2.06 -19.95
N THR A 9 3.62 -1.08 -19.67
CA THR A 9 3.97 -0.68 -18.30
C THR A 9 2.72 -0.33 -17.49
N CYS A 10 1.81 0.48 -18.03
CA CYS A 10 0.57 0.87 -17.35
C CYS A 10 -0.35 -0.33 -17.09
N SER A 11 -0.52 -1.22 -18.08
CA SER A 11 -1.33 -2.43 -17.93
C SER A 11 -0.75 -3.36 -16.86
N LEU A 12 0.57 -3.56 -16.84
CA LEU A 12 1.23 -4.38 -15.82
C LEU A 12 1.08 -3.76 -14.44
N PHE A 13 1.33 -2.46 -14.27
CA PHE A 13 1.14 -1.72 -13.02
C PHE A 13 -0.26 -1.92 -12.43
N ALA A 14 -1.29 -1.76 -13.27
CA ALA A 14 -2.68 -1.91 -12.86
C ALA A 14 -3.03 -3.35 -12.46
N ALA A 15 -2.34 -4.34 -13.03
CA ALA A 15 -2.56 -5.76 -12.76
C ALA A 15 -1.77 -6.30 -11.56
N MET A 16 -0.81 -5.54 -11.01
CA MET A 16 0.09 -6.10 -9.99
C MET A 16 -0.67 -6.58 -8.73
N PRO A 17 -0.35 -7.77 -8.19
CA PRO A 17 -1.01 -8.29 -6.99
C PRO A 17 -0.97 -7.35 -5.77
N ILE A 18 0.12 -6.59 -5.64
CA ILE A 18 0.37 -5.68 -4.52
C ILE A 18 -0.61 -4.49 -4.45
N GLN A 19 -1.37 -4.21 -5.52
CA GLN A 19 -2.33 -3.09 -5.54
C GLN A 19 -3.56 -3.33 -4.66
N ALA A 20 -3.83 -4.58 -4.26
CA ALA A 20 -5.07 -4.97 -3.61
C ALA A 20 -5.38 -4.16 -2.34
N GLU A 21 -4.40 -3.98 -1.44
CA GLU A 21 -4.63 -3.22 -0.20
C GLU A 21 -4.81 -1.72 -0.47
N ALA A 22 -3.94 -1.10 -1.28
CA ALA A 22 -4.00 0.34 -1.53
C ALA A 22 -5.32 0.78 -2.21
N VAL A 23 -5.84 -0.06 -3.11
CA VAL A 23 -7.05 0.24 -3.88
C VAL A 23 -8.32 -0.29 -3.19
N GLY A 24 -8.25 -1.51 -2.64
CA GLY A 24 -9.39 -2.17 -2.02
C GLY A 24 -9.74 -1.63 -0.63
N TRP A 25 -8.75 -1.16 0.13
CA TRP A 25 -8.98 -0.63 1.46
C TRP A 25 -9.23 0.88 1.43
N MET A 26 -10.37 1.32 1.99
CA MET A 26 -10.76 2.74 1.97
C MET A 26 -9.72 3.65 2.65
N SER A 27 -9.06 3.16 3.71
CA SER A 27 -7.99 3.90 4.37
C SER A 27 -6.75 4.06 3.48
N GLY A 28 -6.51 3.20 2.48
CA GLY A 28 -5.36 3.28 1.57
C GLY A 28 -5.46 4.36 0.49
N ARG A 29 -6.58 5.06 0.33
CA ARG A 29 -6.80 6.01 -0.79
C ARG A 29 -5.79 7.15 -0.86
N PHE A 30 -5.24 7.57 0.28
CA PHE A 30 -4.22 8.63 0.31
C PHE A 30 -2.91 8.19 -0.37
N ASP A 31 -2.58 6.88 -0.37
CA ASP A 31 -1.42 6.32 -1.09
C ASP A 31 -1.59 6.48 -2.60
N VAL A 32 -2.79 6.14 -3.09
CA VAL A 32 -3.15 6.22 -4.51
C VAL A 32 -3.12 7.67 -5.00
N LEU A 33 -3.68 8.58 -4.20
CA LEU A 33 -3.73 10.00 -4.51
C LEU A 33 -2.33 10.63 -4.54
N SER A 34 -1.51 10.39 -3.51
CA SER A 34 -0.13 10.90 -3.45
C SER A 34 0.73 10.38 -4.61
N ALA A 35 0.66 9.09 -4.93
CA ALA A 35 1.39 8.52 -6.07
C ALA A 35 0.96 9.15 -7.41
N THR A 36 -0.35 9.30 -7.64
CA THR A 36 -0.89 9.90 -8.87
C THR A 36 -0.41 11.35 -9.03
N LEU A 37 -0.52 12.15 -7.97
CA LEU A 37 -0.10 13.56 -7.98
C LEU A 37 1.42 13.69 -8.16
N THR A 38 2.21 12.79 -7.58
CA THR A 38 3.68 12.74 -7.75
C THR A 38 4.07 12.47 -9.20
N ILE A 39 3.43 11.50 -9.85
CA ILE A 39 3.70 11.17 -11.26
C ILE A 39 3.30 12.33 -12.17
N TRP A 40 2.13 12.94 -11.94
CA TRP A 40 1.68 14.09 -12.72
C TRP A 40 2.56 15.33 -12.51
N ALA A 41 3.02 15.58 -11.29
CA ALA A 41 3.97 16.64 -11.01
C ALA A 41 5.30 16.42 -11.77
N ALA A 42 5.82 15.20 -11.79
CA ALA A 42 7.00 14.85 -12.58
C ALA A 42 6.78 15.03 -14.09
N ALA A 43 5.61 14.62 -14.61
CA ALA A 43 5.26 14.81 -16.03
C ALA A 43 5.16 16.30 -16.42
N CYS A 44 4.54 17.12 -15.57
CA CYS A 44 4.47 18.57 -15.76
C CYS A 44 5.85 19.24 -15.67
N TYR A 45 6.71 18.79 -14.75
CA TYR A 45 8.10 19.24 -14.66
C TYR A 45 8.87 18.97 -15.96
N VAL A 46 8.85 17.72 -16.45
CA VAL A 46 9.47 17.32 -17.72
C VAL A 46 8.93 18.16 -18.88
N ARG A 47 7.61 18.39 -18.93
CA ARG A 47 6.98 19.22 -19.96
C ARG A 47 7.45 20.68 -19.88
N SER A 48 7.71 21.20 -18.67
CA SER A 48 8.21 22.57 -18.49
C SER A 48 9.65 22.76 -18.98
N ASN A 49 10.44 21.68 -19.04
CA ASN A 49 11.85 21.72 -19.49
C ASN A 49 11.98 21.40 -20.98
N THR A 50 11.04 20.65 -21.54
CA THR A 50 11.11 20.18 -22.94
C THR A 50 10.22 20.96 -23.90
N ARG A 51 9.20 21.67 -23.39
CA ARG A 51 8.29 22.48 -24.21
C ARG A 51 8.16 23.88 -23.61
N ASN A 52 7.93 24.86 -24.48
CA ASN A 52 7.65 26.23 -24.07
C ASN A 52 6.21 26.36 -23.55
N ASN A 53 5.92 25.73 -22.40
CA ASN A 53 4.60 25.77 -21.75
C ASN A 53 4.68 26.48 -20.40
N PRO A 54 4.21 27.74 -20.29
CA PRO A 54 4.37 28.54 -19.07
C PRO A 54 3.58 27.98 -17.88
N ILE A 55 2.50 27.23 -18.12
CA ILE A 55 1.63 26.68 -17.07
C ILE A 55 2.23 25.41 -16.46
N ALA A 56 3.14 24.72 -17.17
CA ALA A 56 3.63 23.41 -16.77
C ALA A 56 4.36 23.42 -15.42
N TYR A 57 5.21 24.42 -15.17
CA TYR A 57 5.96 24.50 -13.91
C TYR A 57 5.08 24.86 -12.70
N PRO A 58 4.23 25.90 -12.76
CA PRO A 58 3.25 26.16 -11.70
C PRO A 58 2.34 24.96 -11.40
N SER A 59 1.83 24.27 -12.43
CA SER A 59 1.05 23.05 -12.23
C SER A 59 1.86 21.95 -11.53
N ALA A 60 3.14 21.78 -11.88
CA ALA A 60 4.00 20.79 -11.22
C ALA A 60 4.18 21.08 -9.73
N LEU A 61 4.40 22.35 -9.36
CA LEU A 61 4.51 22.76 -7.95
C LEU A 61 3.20 22.56 -7.19
N MET A 62 2.07 22.93 -7.79
CA MET A 62 0.75 22.72 -7.17
C MET A 62 0.46 21.23 -6.93
N LEU A 63 0.68 20.38 -7.95
CA LEU A 63 0.49 18.93 -7.85
C LEU A 63 1.43 18.31 -6.81
N TYR A 64 2.68 18.79 -6.73
CA TYR A 64 3.62 18.38 -5.70
C TYR A 64 3.15 18.73 -4.29
N ALA A 65 2.66 19.96 -4.09
CA ALA A 65 2.10 20.39 -2.80
C ALA A 65 0.91 19.52 -2.40
N LEU A 66 -0.03 19.28 -3.33
CA LEU A 66 -1.17 18.38 -3.11
C LEU A 66 -0.72 16.94 -2.80
N SER A 67 0.36 16.46 -3.43
CA SER A 67 0.92 15.14 -3.16
C SER A 67 1.40 15.01 -1.72
N ILE A 68 2.14 16.00 -1.22
CA ILE A 68 2.64 16.04 0.17
C ILE A 68 1.49 16.14 1.16
N ILE A 69 0.51 16.99 0.89
CA ILE A 69 -0.67 17.15 1.75
C ILE A 69 -1.48 15.86 1.81
N SER A 70 -1.52 15.10 0.70
CA SER A 70 -2.16 13.77 0.67
C SER A 70 -1.37 12.75 1.50
N LYS A 71 -0.05 12.68 1.36
CA LYS A 71 0.83 11.80 2.13
C LYS A 71 2.28 12.28 2.12
N GLU A 72 3.00 12.10 3.23
CA GLU A 72 4.43 12.44 3.34
C GLU A 72 5.34 11.74 2.31
N THR A 73 4.91 10.65 1.68
CA THR A 73 5.65 10.03 0.57
C THR A 73 5.90 11.00 -0.58
N GLY A 74 5.08 12.04 -0.74
CA GLY A 74 5.25 13.08 -1.76
C GLY A 74 6.57 13.86 -1.63
N PHE A 75 7.16 13.97 -0.42
CA PHE A 75 8.38 14.73 -0.17
C PHE A 75 9.60 14.26 -1.00
N VAL A 76 9.55 13.05 -1.54
CA VAL A 76 10.67 12.47 -2.28
C VAL A 76 10.76 12.98 -3.73
N LEU A 77 9.76 13.69 -4.24
CA LEU A 77 9.72 14.14 -5.63
C LEU A 77 10.98 14.91 -6.07
N PRO A 78 11.56 15.87 -5.32
CA PRO A 78 12.77 16.57 -5.75
C PRO A 78 13.93 15.62 -6.08
N LEU A 79 14.10 14.54 -5.31
CA LEU A 79 15.11 13.51 -5.56
C LEU A 79 14.82 12.75 -6.87
N LEU A 80 13.55 12.46 -7.14
CA LEU A 80 13.13 11.82 -8.39
C LEU A 80 13.35 12.74 -9.59
N LEU A 81 13.12 14.05 -9.46
CA LEU A 81 13.39 15.03 -10.53
C LEU A 81 14.88 15.14 -10.83
N ILE A 82 15.73 15.18 -9.79
CA ILE A 82 17.20 15.12 -9.95
C ILE A 82 17.60 13.84 -10.70
N ALA A 83 17.03 12.70 -10.33
CA ALA A 83 17.30 11.43 -11.01
C ALA A 83 16.88 11.47 -12.48
N ILE A 84 15.74 12.09 -12.82
CA ILE A 84 15.31 12.30 -14.21
C ILE A 84 16.36 13.11 -14.98
N ASP A 85 16.78 14.28 -14.48
CA ASP A 85 17.73 15.14 -15.18
C ASP A 85 19.08 14.45 -15.40
N VAL A 86 19.63 13.83 -14.35
CA VAL A 86 20.97 13.23 -14.39
C VAL A 86 20.99 11.94 -15.21
N ILE A 87 19.99 11.08 -15.07
CA ILE A 87 20.00 9.73 -15.66
C ILE A 87 19.37 9.73 -17.05
N MET A 88 18.22 10.38 -17.19
CA MET A 88 17.42 10.33 -18.41
C MET A 88 17.83 11.40 -19.41
N PHE A 89 17.99 12.64 -18.95
CA PHE A 89 18.43 13.74 -19.82
C PHE A 89 19.95 13.88 -19.89
N ARG A 90 20.70 13.28 -18.96
CA ARG A 90 22.16 13.40 -18.85
C ARG A 90 22.61 14.85 -18.75
N THR A 91 21.83 15.66 -18.05
CA THR A 91 22.07 17.09 -17.80
C THR A 91 22.32 17.34 -16.32
N ARG A 92 22.78 18.55 -15.99
CA ARG A 92 22.75 19.01 -14.60
C ARG A 92 21.29 19.24 -14.16
N PRO A 93 20.98 19.09 -12.86
CA PRO A 93 19.66 19.39 -12.33
C PRO A 93 19.21 20.82 -12.66
N ASP A 94 17.99 20.99 -13.17
CA ASP A 94 17.44 22.31 -13.49
C ASP A 94 17.25 23.16 -12.22
N LYS A 95 17.52 24.47 -12.31
CA LYS A 95 17.33 25.42 -11.20
C LYS A 95 15.90 25.43 -10.65
N LYS A 96 14.91 25.06 -11.46
CA LYS A 96 13.50 24.86 -11.05
C LYS A 96 13.35 23.90 -9.87
N ILE A 97 14.27 22.95 -9.67
CA ILE A 97 14.25 22.03 -8.52
C ILE A 97 14.31 22.80 -7.19
N ILE A 98 14.95 23.98 -7.15
CA ILE A 98 14.98 24.85 -5.96
C ILE A 98 13.56 25.19 -5.50
N GLY A 99 12.61 25.42 -6.43
CA GLY A 99 11.22 25.67 -6.07
C GLY A 99 10.54 24.48 -5.42
N PHE A 100 10.83 23.25 -5.86
CA PHE A 100 10.31 22.03 -5.22
C PHE A 100 10.93 21.79 -3.85
N VAL A 101 12.23 22.05 -3.68
CA VAL A 101 12.89 21.97 -2.37
C VAL A 101 12.31 23.01 -1.42
N ALA A 102 12.14 24.25 -1.88
CA ALA A 102 11.54 25.32 -1.08
C ALA A 102 10.09 25.01 -0.69
N ALA A 103 9.24 24.58 -1.64
CA ALA A 103 7.86 24.20 -1.37
C ALA A 103 7.78 23.00 -0.41
N GLY A 104 8.66 22.01 -0.57
CA GLY A 104 8.77 20.88 0.35
C GLY A 104 9.18 21.34 1.75
N GLY A 105 10.18 22.22 1.86
CA GLY A 105 10.62 22.79 3.14
C GLY A 105 9.50 23.55 3.86
N VAL A 106 8.76 24.41 3.14
CA VAL A 106 7.62 25.15 3.70
C VAL A 106 6.54 24.20 4.23
N LEU A 107 6.15 23.19 3.44
CA LEU A 107 5.15 22.21 3.85
C LEU A 107 5.64 21.32 5.01
N PHE A 108 6.92 21.01 5.04
CA PHE A 108 7.53 20.28 6.15
C PHE A 108 7.50 21.09 7.45
N LEU A 109 7.82 22.39 7.40
CA LEU A 109 7.75 23.28 8.55
C LEU A 109 6.30 23.44 9.03
N TYR A 110 5.36 23.66 8.11
CA TYR A 110 3.93 23.71 8.43
C TYR A 110 3.46 22.43 9.13
N ARG A 111 3.81 21.26 8.57
CA ARG A 111 3.48 19.97 9.17
C ARG A 111 4.12 19.80 10.56
N SER A 112 5.38 20.17 10.70
CA SER A 112 6.11 20.05 11.97
C SER A 112 5.48 20.91 13.06
N PHE A 113 5.04 22.11 12.70
CA PHE A 113 4.30 23.00 13.61
C PHE A 113 2.91 22.45 13.97
N ALA A 114 2.16 21.93 12.97
CA ALA A 114 0.79 21.47 13.19
C ALA A 114 0.68 20.09 13.87
N LEU A 115 1.62 19.17 13.58
CA LEU A 115 1.53 17.75 13.97
C LEU A 115 2.72 17.27 14.82
N GLY A 116 3.68 18.13 15.14
CA GLY A 116 4.84 17.79 15.98
C GLY A 116 5.97 17.02 15.25
N GLY A 117 5.92 16.90 13.92
CA GLY A 117 7.01 16.36 13.11
C GLY A 117 6.60 15.32 12.06
N LEU A 118 7.51 14.39 11.77
CA LEU A 118 7.25 13.22 10.92
C LEU A 118 6.40 12.21 11.71
N GLY A 119 5.45 11.55 11.03
CA GLY A 119 4.43 10.71 11.69
C GLY A 119 4.99 9.59 12.57
N GLY A 120 4.17 8.97 13.42
CA GLY A 120 4.60 7.91 14.33
C GLY A 120 3.52 6.85 14.56
N TYR A 121 3.93 5.58 14.58
CA TYR A 121 3.09 4.43 14.93
C TYR A 121 3.29 4.02 16.41
N LYS A 122 4.12 4.75 17.17
CA LYS A 122 4.37 4.50 18.60
C LYS A 122 3.44 5.35 19.47
N SER A 123 2.99 4.76 20.57
CA SER A 123 1.99 5.29 21.52
C SER A 123 2.46 6.47 22.41
N ALA A 124 3.49 7.23 22.00
CA ALA A 124 4.05 8.33 22.81
C ALA A 124 4.49 9.55 21.97
N GLY A 125 3.97 9.72 20.75
CA GLY A 125 4.33 10.84 19.87
C GLY A 125 5.74 10.74 19.25
N ILE A 126 6.46 9.63 19.46
CA ILE A 126 7.77 9.39 18.85
C ILE A 126 7.58 8.86 17.42
N SER A 127 8.24 9.49 16.47
CA SER A 127 8.20 9.12 15.06
C SER A 127 8.92 7.79 14.79
N SER A 128 8.20 6.81 14.25
CA SER A 128 8.79 5.57 13.73
C SER A 128 9.66 5.80 12.50
N ALA A 129 9.60 6.99 11.89
CA ALA A 129 10.41 7.35 10.73
C ALA A 129 11.89 7.57 11.09
N VAL A 130 12.23 7.77 12.37
CA VAL A 130 13.62 7.96 12.82
C VAL A 130 14.26 6.62 13.24
N ASP A 131 13.45 5.58 13.44
CA ASP A 131 13.93 4.26 13.82
C ASP A 131 14.54 3.53 12.59
N VAL A 132 15.82 3.77 12.35
CA VAL A 132 16.60 3.06 11.33
C VAL A 132 17.41 1.96 12.00
N THR A 133 17.10 0.71 11.66
CA THR A 133 17.77 -0.49 12.20
C THR A 133 18.19 -1.44 11.08
N TRP A 134 18.87 -2.54 11.37
CA TRP A 134 19.21 -3.54 10.35
C TRP A 134 17.95 -4.06 9.62
N ARG A 135 16.82 -4.16 10.34
CA ARG A 135 15.53 -4.59 9.79
C ARG A 135 14.98 -3.62 8.74
N THR A 136 15.37 -2.34 8.79
CA THR A 136 15.06 -1.37 7.74
C THR A 136 15.64 -1.80 6.40
N PHE A 137 16.88 -2.31 6.40
CA PHE A 137 17.53 -2.80 5.20
C PHE A 137 16.94 -4.12 4.72
N GLU A 138 16.57 -5.04 5.64
CA GLU A 138 15.79 -6.24 5.29
C GLU A 138 14.49 -5.85 4.58
N GLY A 139 13.76 -4.90 5.17
CA GLY A 139 12.52 -4.37 4.64
C GLY A 139 12.67 -3.76 3.25
N LEU A 140 13.62 -2.83 3.07
CA LEU A 140 13.80 -2.08 1.83
C LEU A 140 14.46 -2.88 0.70
N LEU A 141 15.41 -3.77 1.01
CA LEU A 141 16.24 -4.44 0.01
C LEU A 141 15.84 -5.89 -0.25
N ILE A 142 15.09 -6.51 0.66
CA ILE A 142 14.68 -7.92 0.54
C ILE A 142 13.16 -8.02 0.46
N ARG A 143 12.45 -7.59 1.52
CA ARG A 143 11.00 -7.76 1.62
C ARG A 143 10.26 -6.95 0.55
N ALA A 144 10.48 -5.65 0.47
CA ALA A 144 9.79 -4.80 -0.50
C ALA A 144 10.00 -5.27 -1.96
N PRO A 145 11.23 -5.53 -2.45
CA PRO A 145 11.43 -6.07 -3.80
C PRO A 145 10.76 -7.43 -4.03
N SER A 146 10.81 -8.34 -3.04
CA SER A 146 10.12 -9.64 -3.14
C SER A 146 8.60 -9.52 -3.30
N GLN A 147 7.99 -8.59 -2.56
CA GLN A 147 6.55 -8.32 -2.63
C GLN A 147 6.16 -7.53 -3.88
N LEU A 148 7.06 -6.69 -4.40
CA LEU A 148 6.87 -6.04 -5.69
C LEU A 148 6.90 -7.03 -6.87
N LEU A 149 7.65 -8.13 -6.76
CA LEU A 149 7.69 -9.18 -7.79
C LEU A 149 6.48 -10.12 -7.69
N LEU A 150 6.30 -10.76 -6.54
CA LEU A 150 5.28 -11.80 -6.36
C LEU A 150 4.00 -11.23 -5.74
N GLY A 151 4.13 -10.61 -4.57
CA GLY A 151 3.03 -9.91 -3.90
C GLY A 151 1.78 -10.77 -3.69
N LEU A 152 1.92 -12.08 -3.45
CA LEU A 152 0.79 -13.00 -3.26
C LEU A 152 0.49 -13.18 -1.77
N ASN A 153 -0.79 -13.16 -1.41
CA ASN A 153 -1.24 -13.39 -0.04
C ASN A 153 -1.20 -14.87 0.28
N TRP A 154 -0.19 -15.29 1.05
CA TRP A 154 0.03 -16.68 1.43
C TRP A 154 -0.90 -17.15 2.56
N THR A 155 -1.57 -16.23 3.24
CA THR A 155 -2.54 -16.54 4.30
C THR A 155 -3.95 -16.77 3.77
N GLN A 156 -4.20 -16.47 2.49
CA GLN A 156 -5.46 -16.77 1.81
C GLN A 156 -5.46 -18.25 1.36
N PRO A 157 -6.44 -19.06 1.81
CA PRO A 157 -6.54 -20.46 1.42
C PRO A 157 -6.61 -20.61 -0.10
N SER A 158 -5.69 -21.38 -0.65
CA SER A 158 -5.54 -21.53 -2.10
C SER A 158 -4.89 -22.84 -2.54
N GLY A 159 -4.27 -23.60 -1.65
CA GLY A 159 -3.64 -24.86 -2.04
C GLY A 159 -2.56 -24.68 -3.11
N ILE A 160 -2.41 -25.66 -4.01
CA ILE A 160 -1.25 -25.75 -4.90
C ILE A 160 -1.21 -24.66 -5.99
N TRP A 161 -2.35 -24.11 -6.41
CA TRP A 161 -2.39 -23.24 -7.58
C TRP A 161 -1.68 -21.90 -7.36
N VAL A 162 -1.67 -21.35 -6.14
CA VAL A 162 -0.92 -20.12 -5.83
C VAL A 162 0.58 -20.35 -5.87
N VAL A 163 1.04 -21.52 -5.44
CA VAL A 163 2.45 -21.92 -5.56
C VAL A 163 2.83 -22.05 -7.03
N SER A 164 1.98 -22.69 -7.85
CA SER A 164 2.17 -22.79 -9.30
C SER A 164 2.21 -21.40 -9.96
N LEU A 165 1.30 -20.50 -9.57
CA LEU A 165 1.26 -19.13 -10.07
C LEU A 165 2.56 -18.38 -9.71
N ALA A 166 3.01 -18.46 -8.47
CA ALA A 166 4.26 -17.85 -8.01
C ALA A 166 5.47 -18.37 -8.80
N ALA A 167 5.54 -19.69 -9.03
CA ALA A 167 6.61 -20.32 -9.80
C ALA A 167 6.63 -19.87 -11.27
N VAL A 168 5.45 -19.77 -11.90
CA VAL A 168 5.32 -19.27 -13.27
C VAL A 168 5.70 -17.80 -13.37
N MET A 169 5.28 -16.96 -12.41
CA MET A 169 5.69 -15.56 -12.34
C MET A 169 7.21 -15.42 -12.18
N ALA A 170 7.81 -16.16 -11.24
CA ALA A 170 9.25 -16.13 -11.00
C ALA A 170 10.05 -16.57 -12.24
N THR A 171 9.61 -17.64 -12.90
CA THR A 171 10.22 -18.14 -14.14
C THR A 171 10.08 -17.13 -15.27
N THR A 172 8.92 -16.48 -15.39
CA THR A 172 8.68 -15.42 -16.38
C THR A 172 9.61 -14.23 -16.13
N PHE A 173 9.76 -13.77 -14.88
CA PHE A 173 10.68 -12.68 -14.54
C PHE A 173 12.14 -13.03 -14.86
N MET A 174 12.57 -14.24 -14.52
CA MET A 174 13.92 -14.72 -14.81
C MET A 174 14.17 -14.79 -16.32
N TRP A 175 13.21 -15.33 -17.07
CA TRP A 175 13.28 -15.39 -18.52
C TRP A 175 13.30 -14.00 -19.16
N LEU A 176 12.50 -13.05 -18.67
CA LEU A 176 12.52 -11.66 -19.13
C LEU A 176 13.88 -11.01 -18.88
N ALA A 177 14.48 -11.21 -17.70
CA ALA A 177 15.79 -10.66 -17.37
C ALA A 177 16.89 -11.17 -18.32
N VAL A 178 16.89 -12.47 -18.66
CA VAL A 178 17.89 -13.08 -19.55
C VAL A 178 17.63 -12.77 -21.03
N SER A 179 16.36 -12.66 -21.44
CA SER A 179 15.98 -12.44 -22.85
C SER A 179 16.09 -10.97 -23.30
N THR A 180 16.26 -10.05 -22.35
CA THR A 180 16.33 -8.61 -22.63
C THR A 180 17.69 -8.25 -23.18
N ARG A 181 17.73 -7.61 -24.35
CA ARG A 181 18.98 -7.05 -24.87
C ARG A 181 19.41 -5.81 -24.08
N PRO A 182 20.71 -5.66 -23.76
CA PRO A 182 21.21 -4.44 -23.16
C PRO A 182 21.10 -3.29 -24.17
N ASP A 183 20.64 -2.13 -23.71
CA ASP A 183 20.59 -0.89 -24.47
C ASP A 183 20.83 0.28 -23.50
N PRO A 184 21.73 1.24 -23.79
CA PRO A 184 22.07 2.29 -22.83
C PRO A 184 20.88 3.13 -22.35
N ARG A 185 19.89 3.40 -23.22
CA ARG A 185 18.69 4.16 -22.84
C ARG A 185 17.77 3.33 -21.96
N ARG A 186 17.62 2.04 -22.28
CA ARG A 186 16.87 1.09 -21.45
C ARG A 186 17.51 0.90 -20.08
N SER A 187 18.82 0.72 -20.02
CA SER A 187 19.57 0.57 -18.76
C SER A 187 19.41 1.81 -17.89
N ALA A 188 19.41 3.02 -18.47
CA ALA A 188 19.12 4.26 -17.75
C ALA A 188 17.69 4.28 -17.19
N LEU A 189 16.68 3.86 -17.95
CA LEU A 189 15.29 3.74 -17.47
C LEU A 189 15.15 2.70 -16.35
N ILE A 190 15.80 1.55 -16.46
CA ILE A 190 15.80 0.50 -15.43
C ILE A 190 16.47 1.02 -14.16
N MET A 191 17.62 1.71 -14.27
CA MET A 191 18.30 2.33 -13.13
C MET A 191 17.43 3.40 -12.47
N PHE A 192 16.80 4.28 -13.25
CA PHE A 192 15.83 5.25 -12.74
C PHE A 192 14.66 4.56 -12.02
N ALA A 193 14.15 3.46 -12.57
CA ALA A 193 13.06 2.69 -11.97
C ALA A 193 13.44 2.04 -10.64
N PHE A 194 14.68 1.53 -10.49
CA PHE A 194 15.18 1.06 -9.20
C PHE A 194 15.34 2.19 -8.19
N ILE A 195 15.86 3.36 -8.62
CA ILE A 195 15.91 4.55 -7.77
C ILE A 195 14.51 4.95 -7.32
N TRP A 196 13.54 4.96 -8.24
CA TRP A 196 12.13 5.22 -7.92
C TRP A 196 11.62 4.28 -6.83
N MET A 197 11.83 2.96 -6.98
CA MET A 197 11.41 1.96 -6.00
C MET A 197 11.96 2.25 -4.61
N VAL A 198 13.28 2.48 -4.50
CA VAL A 198 13.93 2.71 -3.20
C VAL A 198 13.50 4.05 -2.62
N VAL A 199 13.64 5.13 -3.38
CA VAL A 199 13.35 6.50 -2.91
C VAL A 199 11.91 6.64 -2.46
N THR A 200 10.95 6.03 -3.15
CA THR A 200 9.53 6.10 -2.76
C THR A 200 9.15 5.15 -1.61
N ALA A 201 9.94 4.12 -1.34
CA ALA A 201 9.74 3.23 -0.19
C ALA A 201 10.33 3.79 1.12
N VAL A 202 11.39 4.60 1.04
CA VAL A 202 12.13 5.14 2.20
C VAL A 202 11.24 5.86 3.23
N PRO A 203 10.31 6.77 2.86
CA PRO A 203 9.49 7.47 3.85
C PRO A 203 8.62 6.55 4.73
N ALA A 204 8.32 5.34 4.23
CA ALA A 204 7.51 4.35 4.91
C ALA A 204 8.33 3.11 5.31
N HIS A 205 9.66 3.23 5.43
CA HIS A 205 10.57 2.09 5.63
C HIS A 205 10.20 1.24 6.86
N PHE A 206 9.70 1.85 7.92
CA PHE A 206 9.29 1.17 9.15
C PHE A 206 8.10 0.20 8.96
N LEU A 207 7.40 0.26 7.81
CA LEU A 207 6.32 -0.67 7.44
C LEU A 207 6.74 -1.70 6.37
N THR A 208 7.99 -1.67 5.89
CA THR A 208 8.44 -2.50 4.76
C THR A 208 8.72 -3.96 5.11
N LEU A 209 8.68 -4.32 6.39
CA LEU A 209 8.70 -5.71 6.86
C LEU A 209 7.34 -6.39 6.64
N ILE A 210 6.93 -6.48 5.38
CA ILE A 210 5.64 -7.04 4.98
C ILE A 210 5.71 -8.57 5.10
N GLY A 211 4.78 -9.10 5.89
CA GLY A 211 4.63 -10.54 6.15
C GLY A 211 3.85 -11.28 5.06
N PRO A 212 3.62 -12.60 5.25
CA PRO A 212 2.93 -13.45 4.28
C PRO A 212 1.47 -13.05 4.01
N GLY A 213 0.82 -12.36 4.95
CA GLY A 213 -0.54 -11.84 4.80
C GLY A 213 -0.63 -10.52 4.04
N LEU A 214 0.50 -9.96 3.59
CA LEU A 214 0.59 -8.68 2.87
C LEU A 214 0.05 -7.46 3.63
N SER A 215 -0.15 -7.54 4.94
CA SER A 215 -0.53 -6.35 5.73
C SER A 215 0.54 -5.26 5.57
N ASN A 216 0.09 -4.03 5.31
CA ASN A 216 0.92 -2.87 4.96
C ASN A 216 1.51 -2.86 3.55
N SER A 217 1.08 -3.76 2.67
CA SER A 217 1.45 -3.75 1.25
C SER A 217 1.11 -2.44 0.53
N ARG A 218 0.13 -1.67 1.02
CA ARG A 218 -0.24 -0.36 0.46
C ARG A 218 0.93 0.62 0.30
N ILE A 219 1.94 0.53 1.17
CA ILE A 219 3.12 1.41 1.08
C ILE A 219 3.93 1.17 -0.20
N LEU A 220 3.77 0.00 -0.82
CA LEU A 220 4.44 -0.38 -2.07
C LEU A 220 3.70 0.11 -3.32
N TYR A 221 2.56 0.82 -3.18
CA TYR A 221 1.81 1.37 -4.32
C TYR A 221 2.70 2.28 -5.18
N SER A 222 3.39 3.26 -4.58
CA SER A 222 4.31 4.14 -5.32
C SER A 222 5.57 3.41 -5.82
N PRO A 223 6.27 2.58 -5.01
CA PRO A 223 7.36 1.74 -5.50
C PRO A 223 7.00 0.83 -6.68
N SER A 224 5.76 0.33 -6.75
CA SER A 224 5.31 -0.57 -7.82
C SER A 224 5.30 0.09 -9.20
N VAL A 225 5.25 1.43 -9.28
CA VAL A 225 5.45 2.18 -10.53
C VAL A 225 6.84 1.89 -11.10
N GLY A 226 7.87 1.90 -10.27
CA GLY A 226 9.23 1.56 -10.68
C GLY A 226 9.34 0.10 -11.11
N MET A 227 8.76 -0.85 -10.37
CA MET A 227 8.75 -2.25 -10.79
C MET A 227 8.05 -2.44 -12.16
N ALA A 228 6.91 -1.80 -12.39
CA ALA A 228 6.21 -1.86 -13.66
C ALA A 228 7.02 -1.23 -14.81
N MET A 229 7.79 -0.17 -14.54
CA MET A 229 8.74 0.39 -15.49
C MET A 229 9.84 -0.63 -15.85
N VAL A 230 10.43 -1.31 -14.86
CA VAL A 230 11.41 -2.38 -15.10
C VAL A 230 10.81 -3.46 -16.00
N LEU A 231 9.66 -4.03 -15.64
CA LEU A 231 9.01 -5.10 -16.40
C LEU A 231 8.68 -4.67 -17.83
N GLY A 232 8.14 -3.46 -18.02
CA GLY A 232 7.85 -2.93 -19.36
C GLY A 232 9.10 -2.72 -20.20
N GLN A 233 10.23 -2.31 -19.58
CA GLN A 233 11.51 -2.17 -20.27
C GLN A 233 12.11 -3.53 -20.66
N LEU A 234 12.03 -4.54 -19.79
CA LEU A 234 12.49 -5.89 -20.10
C LEU A 234 11.72 -6.46 -21.31
N ILE A 235 10.39 -6.36 -21.29
CA ILE A 235 9.55 -6.77 -22.41
C ILE A 235 9.88 -5.99 -23.68
N ALA A 236 10.08 -4.67 -23.58
CA ALA A 236 10.45 -3.85 -24.74
C ALA A 236 11.80 -4.23 -25.36
N GLY A 237 12.65 -4.97 -24.65
CA GLY A 237 13.96 -5.44 -25.11
C GLY A 237 14.00 -6.74 -25.88
N MET A 238 12.84 -7.35 -26.10
CA MET A 238 12.71 -8.57 -26.86
C MET A 238 12.69 -8.31 -28.37
N ASN A 239 13.38 -9.13 -29.15
CA ASN A 239 13.53 -8.92 -30.60
C ASN A 239 12.26 -9.21 -31.38
N THR A 240 11.54 -10.25 -30.98
CA THR A 240 10.41 -10.77 -31.73
C THR A 240 9.12 -10.17 -31.19
N ALA A 241 8.44 -9.34 -31.99
CA ALA A 241 7.20 -8.67 -31.59
C ALA A 241 6.12 -9.66 -31.12
N ARG A 242 6.03 -10.85 -31.73
CA ARG A 242 5.12 -11.92 -31.30
C ARG A 242 5.43 -12.40 -29.88
N ILE A 243 6.69 -12.75 -29.61
CA ILE A 243 7.12 -13.23 -28.27
C ILE A 243 6.93 -12.13 -27.23
N ARG A 244 7.29 -10.88 -27.56
CA ARG A 244 7.06 -9.72 -26.70
C ARG A 244 5.59 -9.56 -26.31
N ASN A 245 4.68 -9.61 -27.29
CA ASN A 245 3.26 -9.40 -27.03
C ASN A 245 2.67 -10.57 -26.24
N LEU A 246 3.10 -11.82 -26.51
CA LEU A 246 2.73 -12.99 -25.74
C LEU A 246 3.24 -12.91 -24.29
N ALA A 247 4.49 -12.46 -24.09
CA ALA A 247 5.06 -12.25 -22.77
C ALA A 247 4.28 -11.19 -21.97
N ALA A 248 3.96 -10.06 -22.62
CA ALA A 248 3.16 -9.00 -22.00
C ALA A 248 1.77 -9.50 -21.63
N ALA A 249 1.09 -10.21 -22.53
CA ALA A 249 -0.25 -10.74 -22.29
C ALA A 249 -0.25 -11.82 -21.19
N GLY A 250 0.69 -12.78 -21.26
CA GLY A 250 0.83 -13.83 -20.25
C GLY A 250 1.14 -13.26 -18.88
N LEU A 251 2.10 -12.34 -18.78
CA LEU A 251 2.43 -11.69 -17.52
C LEU A 251 1.26 -10.87 -16.98
N PHE A 252 0.55 -10.13 -17.84
CA PHE A 252 -0.67 -9.41 -17.43
C PHE A 252 -1.72 -10.35 -16.84
N VAL A 253 -1.95 -11.52 -17.46
CA VAL A 253 -2.86 -12.54 -16.96
C VAL A 253 -2.40 -13.07 -15.60
N PHE A 254 -1.13 -13.46 -15.45
CA PHE A 254 -0.62 -13.99 -14.18
C PHE A 254 -0.67 -12.96 -13.04
N LEU A 255 -0.30 -11.70 -13.31
CA LEU A 255 -0.43 -10.61 -12.35
C LEU A 255 -1.90 -10.41 -11.95
N ASN A 256 -2.83 -10.40 -12.92
CA ASN A 256 -4.26 -10.28 -12.64
C ASN A 256 -4.79 -11.43 -11.78
N LEU A 257 -4.38 -12.67 -12.04
CA LEU A 257 -4.76 -13.82 -11.21
C LEU A 257 -4.29 -13.63 -9.76
N GLY A 258 -3.07 -13.13 -9.55
CA GLY A 258 -2.56 -12.80 -8.22
C GLY A 258 -3.29 -11.63 -7.56
N LEU A 259 -3.69 -10.62 -8.33
CA LEU A 259 -4.52 -9.52 -7.85
C LEU A 259 -5.91 -10.01 -7.41
N LEU A 260 -6.56 -10.85 -8.22
CA LEU A 260 -7.85 -11.45 -7.88
C LEU A 260 -7.77 -12.33 -6.64
N HIS A 261 -6.69 -13.10 -6.49
CA HIS A 261 -6.38 -13.87 -5.28
C HIS A 261 -6.36 -13.00 -4.03
N ASN A 262 -5.61 -11.90 -4.08
CA ASN A 262 -5.49 -10.98 -2.96
C ASN A 262 -6.83 -10.30 -2.65
N LEU A 263 -7.56 -9.85 -3.68
CA LEU A 263 -8.88 -9.24 -3.52
C LEU A 263 -9.93 -10.21 -2.97
N ALA A 264 -9.80 -11.51 -3.23
CA ALA A 264 -10.68 -12.52 -2.64
C ALA A 264 -10.57 -12.55 -1.10
N ALA A 265 -9.36 -12.37 -0.55
CA ALA A 265 -9.17 -12.23 0.89
C ALA A 265 -9.91 -11.00 1.44
N TRP A 266 -9.78 -9.84 0.77
CA TRP A 266 -10.46 -8.60 1.17
C TRP A 266 -11.99 -8.72 1.15
N ARG A 267 -12.55 -9.30 0.09
CA ARG A 267 -14.00 -9.51 -0.03
C ARG A 267 -14.52 -10.45 1.03
N TRP A 268 -13.81 -11.57 1.24
CA TRP A 268 -14.21 -12.57 2.22
C TRP A 268 -14.17 -12.02 3.64
N THR A 269 -13.07 -11.36 4.04
CA THR A 269 -12.95 -10.79 5.39
C THR A 269 -13.95 -9.64 5.60
N SER A 270 -14.28 -8.87 4.56
CA SER A 270 -15.33 -7.85 4.66
C SER A 270 -16.72 -8.43 4.83
N GLN A 271 -17.03 -9.59 4.22
CA GLN A 271 -18.32 -10.26 4.42
C GLN A 271 -18.40 -10.83 5.84
N LEU A 272 -17.35 -11.53 6.28
CA LEU A 272 -17.27 -12.06 7.63
C LEU A 272 -17.45 -10.97 8.69
N ALA A 273 -16.92 -9.77 8.47
CA ALA A 273 -17.09 -8.64 9.39
C ALA A 273 -18.56 -8.20 9.49
N LYS A 274 -19.31 -8.20 8.38
CA LYS A 274 -20.75 -7.90 8.38
C LYS A 274 -21.52 -8.99 9.12
N ASP A 275 -21.27 -10.26 8.78
CA ASP A 275 -21.93 -11.42 9.39
C ASP A 275 -21.68 -11.43 10.91
N THR A 276 -20.46 -11.10 11.34
CA THR A 276 -20.11 -10.97 12.76
C THR A 276 -20.95 -9.89 13.46
N LEU A 277 -21.13 -8.72 12.85
CA LEU A 277 -21.95 -7.64 13.43
C LEU A 277 -23.44 -8.01 13.46
N GLU A 278 -23.93 -8.72 12.44
CA GLU A 278 -25.30 -9.24 12.41
C GLU A 278 -25.53 -10.29 13.51
N ASP A 279 -24.56 -11.16 13.78
CA ASP A 279 -24.64 -12.12 14.89
C ASP A 279 -24.59 -11.42 16.25
N VAL A 280 -23.80 -10.36 16.41
CA VAL A 280 -23.80 -9.55 17.64
C VAL A 280 -25.19 -8.96 17.90
N THR A 281 -25.81 -8.35 16.89
CA THR A 281 -27.15 -7.75 17.04
C THR A 281 -28.24 -8.80 17.25
N ARG A 282 -28.06 -10.02 16.72
CA ARG A 282 -28.96 -11.15 17.00
C ARG A 282 -28.84 -11.66 18.44
N LEU A 283 -27.62 -11.79 18.97
CA LEU A 283 -27.37 -12.29 20.33
C LEU A 283 -27.76 -11.29 21.42
N ALA A 284 -27.76 -10.00 21.11
CA ALA A 284 -28.09 -8.92 22.04
C ALA A 284 -28.91 -7.80 21.37
N PRO A 285 -30.17 -8.05 20.95
CA PRO A 285 -30.94 -7.10 20.13
C PRO A 285 -31.23 -5.76 20.83
N LEU A 286 -31.37 -5.77 22.15
CA LEU A 286 -31.66 -4.59 22.97
C LEU A 286 -30.69 -4.52 24.15
N PRO A 287 -29.42 -4.11 23.93
CA PRO A 287 -28.46 -3.96 25.01
C PRO A 287 -28.88 -2.78 25.90
N ALA A 288 -28.63 -2.90 27.21
CA ALA A 288 -28.90 -1.82 28.16
C ALA A 288 -28.07 -0.56 27.82
N SER A 289 -28.47 0.59 28.35
CA SER A 289 -27.69 1.82 28.19
C SER A 289 -26.28 1.68 28.75
N GLN A 290 -25.30 2.28 28.07
CA GLN A 290 -23.88 2.20 28.45
C GLN A 290 -23.29 0.78 28.48
N THR A 291 -23.86 -0.14 27.69
CA THR A 291 -23.33 -1.51 27.59
C THR A 291 -21.94 -1.53 26.93
N GLN A 292 -21.04 -2.31 27.52
CA GLN A 292 -19.74 -2.63 26.95
C GLN A 292 -19.72 -4.07 26.44
N PHE A 293 -19.51 -4.25 25.14
CA PHE A 293 -19.26 -5.56 24.54
C PHE A 293 -17.80 -5.94 24.73
N VAL A 294 -17.55 -7.13 25.30
CA VAL A 294 -16.20 -7.66 25.51
C VAL A 294 -16.03 -8.88 24.61
N PHE A 295 -15.12 -8.78 23.65
CA PHE A 295 -14.84 -9.85 22.70
C PHE A 295 -13.62 -10.66 23.12
N SER A 296 -13.83 -11.96 23.35
CA SER A 296 -12.80 -12.95 23.65
C SER A 296 -12.36 -13.65 22.36
N ASN A 297 -11.04 -13.85 22.19
CA ASN A 297 -10.43 -14.52 21.02
C ASN A 297 -10.72 -13.88 19.64
N LEU A 298 -11.08 -12.60 19.59
CA LEU A 298 -11.31 -11.90 18.32
C LEU A 298 -9.96 -11.54 17.66
N PRO A 299 -9.63 -12.09 16.48
CA PRO A 299 -8.35 -11.84 15.83
C PRO A 299 -8.23 -10.39 15.30
N ASP A 300 -7.01 -9.85 15.26
CA ASP A 300 -6.72 -8.53 14.66
C ASP A 300 -6.71 -8.55 13.13
N SER A 301 -6.49 -9.73 12.54
CA SER A 301 -6.48 -9.92 11.10
C SER A 301 -6.90 -11.33 10.73
N ILE A 302 -7.63 -11.46 9.63
CA ILE A 302 -8.00 -12.76 9.07
C ILE A 302 -7.60 -12.77 7.60
N ARG A 303 -6.89 -13.83 7.18
CA ARG A 303 -6.34 -13.98 5.82
C ARG A 303 -5.53 -12.76 5.39
N GLY A 304 -4.78 -12.17 6.32
CA GLY A 304 -3.90 -11.02 6.07
C GLY A 304 -4.61 -9.65 6.00
N VAL A 305 -5.94 -9.64 6.11
CA VAL A 305 -6.78 -8.44 6.09
C VAL A 305 -7.15 -8.05 7.52
N PHE A 306 -7.11 -6.76 7.85
CA PHE A 306 -7.47 -6.28 9.19
C PHE A 306 -8.94 -6.61 9.53
N PHE A 307 -9.15 -7.11 10.74
CA PHE A 307 -10.46 -7.53 11.24
C PHE A 307 -10.72 -6.85 12.59
N PHE A 308 -11.50 -5.77 12.57
CA PHE A 308 -11.79 -4.91 13.73
C PHE A 308 -10.57 -4.39 14.50
N ARG A 309 -9.35 -4.47 13.93
CA ARG A 309 -8.09 -4.04 14.57
C ARG A 309 -8.15 -2.61 15.11
N VAL A 310 -8.84 -1.76 14.37
CA VAL A 310 -9.19 -0.39 14.74
C VAL A 310 -10.67 -0.23 14.40
N GLY A 311 -11.41 0.53 15.19
CA GLY A 311 -12.81 0.83 14.88
C GLY A 311 -13.82 -0.19 15.42
N LEU A 312 -13.44 -1.08 16.37
CA LEU A 312 -14.36 -2.09 16.91
C LEU A 312 -15.57 -1.44 17.61
N THR A 313 -15.32 -0.45 18.48
CA THR A 313 -16.39 0.32 19.14
C THR A 313 -17.27 1.03 18.11
N GLU A 314 -16.67 1.71 17.15
CA GLU A 314 -17.36 2.45 16.09
C GLU A 314 -18.22 1.53 15.22
N SER A 315 -17.73 0.31 14.94
CA SER A 315 -18.48 -0.70 14.17
C SER A 315 -19.73 -1.15 14.93
N ILE A 316 -19.61 -1.36 16.24
CA ILE A 316 -20.74 -1.74 17.10
C ILE A 316 -21.74 -0.59 17.22
N ARG A 317 -21.28 0.64 17.45
CA ARG A 317 -22.14 1.84 17.47
C ARG A 317 -22.92 2.01 16.17
N MET A 318 -22.24 1.82 15.04
CA MET A 318 -22.88 1.88 13.71
C MET A 318 -23.90 0.76 13.51
N ALA A 319 -23.62 -0.46 13.98
CA ALA A 319 -24.54 -1.60 13.86
C ALA A 319 -25.84 -1.40 14.66
N TYR A 320 -25.78 -0.78 15.84
CA TYR A 320 -26.96 -0.50 16.67
C TYR A 320 -27.58 0.90 16.45
N GLY A 321 -26.91 1.79 15.73
CA GLY A 321 -27.31 3.19 15.59
C GLY A 321 -27.29 3.96 16.92
N ARG A 322 -26.33 3.64 17.80
CA ARG A 322 -26.24 4.18 19.18
C ARG A 322 -24.81 4.58 19.51
N ASP A 323 -24.64 5.72 20.18
CA ASP A 323 -23.32 6.22 20.60
C ASP A 323 -22.95 5.89 22.04
N ASP A 324 -23.92 5.43 22.85
CA ASP A 324 -23.73 5.17 24.28
C ASP A 324 -23.08 3.81 24.57
N ILE A 325 -22.98 2.93 23.58
CA ILE A 325 -22.37 1.60 23.71
C ILE A 325 -20.90 1.62 23.31
N SER A 326 -20.13 0.64 23.82
CA SER A 326 -18.71 0.48 23.51
C SER A 326 -18.33 -0.98 23.31
N ALA A 327 -17.16 -1.22 22.70
CA ALA A 327 -16.64 -2.56 22.51
C ALA A 327 -15.12 -2.62 22.64
N VAL A 328 -14.65 -3.65 23.34
CA VAL A 328 -13.22 -3.89 23.62
C VAL A 328 -12.89 -5.36 23.40
N ARG A 329 -11.63 -5.65 23.09
CA ARG A 329 -11.11 -7.02 23.17
C ARG A 329 -10.63 -7.30 24.57
N ASP A 330 -10.78 -8.54 25.01
CA ASP A 330 -10.29 -8.98 26.32
C ASP A 330 -8.76 -8.78 26.44
N SER A 331 -8.02 -8.93 25.33
CA SER A 331 -6.58 -8.68 25.23
C SER A 331 -6.18 -7.22 25.47
N ASP A 332 -7.08 -6.27 25.24
CA ASP A 332 -6.79 -4.83 25.31
C ASP A 332 -7.07 -4.27 26.71
N ILE A 333 -7.66 -5.09 27.60
CA ILE A 333 -7.98 -4.73 28.98
C ILE A 333 -6.71 -4.89 29.84
N ALA A 334 -5.92 -3.82 29.95
CA ALA A 334 -4.69 -3.82 30.75
C ALA A 334 -4.95 -3.97 32.27
N ILE A 335 -6.15 -3.62 32.74
CA ILE A 335 -6.60 -3.74 34.14
C ILE A 335 -8.08 -4.18 34.11
N PRO A 336 -8.46 -5.34 34.67
CA PRO A 336 -9.86 -5.71 34.75
C PRO A 336 -10.61 -4.61 35.52
N PRO A 337 -11.75 -4.12 35.00
CA PRO A 337 -12.45 -3.02 35.66
C PRO A 337 -12.79 -3.40 37.10
N ASN A 338 -12.60 -2.45 38.03
CA ASN A 338 -13.07 -2.59 39.40
C ASN A 338 -14.57 -2.97 39.34
N THR A 339 -14.89 -4.19 39.77
CA THR A 339 -16.23 -4.83 39.60
C THR A 339 -17.37 -4.06 40.25
N LEU A 340 -17.06 -3.04 41.05
CA LEU A 340 -18.01 -2.18 41.76
C LEU A 340 -18.59 -1.03 40.90
N ASN A 341 -17.99 -0.68 39.76
CA ASN A 341 -18.43 0.44 38.89
C ASN A 341 -18.48 0.10 37.38
N ALA A 342 -18.39 -1.18 37.02
CA ALA A 342 -18.51 -1.58 35.62
C ALA A 342 -19.98 -1.49 35.18
N GLY A 343 -20.27 -0.69 34.16
CA GLY A 343 -21.57 -0.69 33.48
C GLY A 343 -21.93 -2.09 32.94
N PRO A 344 -23.14 -2.28 32.41
CA PRO A 344 -23.56 -3.60 31.91
C PRO A 344 -22.58 -4.14 30.86
N GLN A 345 -22.11 -5.38 31.04
CA GLN A 345 -21.18 -6.03 30.10
C GLN A 345 -21.87 -7.18 29.37
N ILE A 346 -21.58 -7.33 28.08
CA ILE A 346 -21.95 -8.51 27.29
C ILE A 346 -20.67 -9.14 26.77
N ARG A 347 -20.36 -10.35 27.25
CA ARG A 347 -19.17 -11.09 26.85
C ARG A 347 -19.50 -12.01 25.68
N LEU A 348 -18.72 -11.90 24.62
CA LEU A 348 -18.88 -12.67 23.39
C LEU A 348 -17.57 -13.40 23.08
N LEU A 349 -17.64 -14.71 22.89
CA LEU A 349 -16.53 -15.54 22.46
C LEU A 349 -16.57 -15.69 20.94
N TRP A 350 -15.50 -15.30 20.26
CA TRP A 350 -15.32 -15.58 18.84
C TRP A 350 -14.83 -17.01 18.64
N LYS A 351 -15.63 -17.83 17.95
CA LYS A 351 -15.29 -19.22 17.59
C LYS A 351 -14.73 -19.33 16.17
N GLY A 352 -15.17 -18.44 15.26
CA GLY A 352 -14.73 -18.46 13.86
C GLY A 352 -15.28 -19.62 13.03
N ASP A 353 -16.33 -20.29 13.51
CA ASP A 353 -17.03 -21.36 12.80
C ASP A 353 -18.17 -20.79 11.92
N GLU A 354 -18.34 -21.29 10.71
CA GLU A 354 -19.33 -20.79 9.75
C GLU A 354 -20.78 -20.94 10.24
N SER A 355 -21.06 -21.90 11.13
CA SER A 355 -22.40 -22.07 11.72
C SER A 355 -22.66 -21.24 12.98
N GLU A 356 -21.60 -20.83 13.69
CA GLU A 356 -21.73 -20.09 14.96
C GLU A 356 -20.47 -19.23 15.19
N LEU A 357 -20.48 -18.01 14.64
CA LEU A 357 -19.31 -17.11 14.70
C LEU A 357 -19.02 -16.64 16.13
N LEU A 358 -20.09 -16.37 16.88
CA LEU A 358 -20.05 -15.81 18.23
C LEU A 358 -20.95 -16.60 19.18
N VAL A 359 -20.46 -16.78 20.41
CA VAL A 359 -21.26 -17.32 21.51
C VAL A 359 -21.23 -16.37 22.69
N ARG A 360 -22.40 -16.11 23.26
CA ARG A 360 -22.49 -15.32 24.49
C ARG A 360 -21.93 -16.13 25.65
N GLN A 361 -20.96 -15.55 26.37
CA GLN A 361 -20.49 -16.10 27.63
C GLN A 361 -21.42 -15.60 28.75
N GLU A 362 -21.93 -16.53 29.55
CA GLU A 362 -22.75 -16.22 30.73
C GLU A 362 -21.96 -15.52 31.83
#